data_AF-A0A6G6AVC1-F1
#
_entry.id   AF-A0A6G6AVC1-F1
#
_cell.length_a   1.000
_cell.length_b   1.000
_cell.length_c   1.000
_cell.angle_alpha   90.00
_cell.angle_beta   90.00
_cell.angle_gamma   90.00
#
_symmetry.space_group_name_H-M   'P 1'
#
loop_
_entity.id
_entity.type
_entity.pdbx_description
1 polymer ?
#
loop_
_entity_poly.entity_id
_entity_poly.type
_entity_poly.pdbx_seq_one_letter_code
_entity_poly.pdbx_strand_id
1 'polypeptide(L)'
;MRGFNNKIKSVYRELTNTKEKFGSFHKTLIHLHTPVSYDYKLFSSWTSTKYRKSTEDELFDIFFKNKKIKVDKTKFFSSFDKVVFSSPKEYISFLLLAEAILKNEIEIVVVTDHNTTKGIKKLQTAVSIITRTYPTYNIHPHILHGVEISAADKLHIVCIYDHEKESWVNQWLCENIISEKDGSYQHSLTIMKDFNNQNIINYIAHFNSYNILKKGSHLSGAYKRQVFTKENTRFIGVKNINSVEGSKNRLLTDFNCEPNFLLDNDSHDIDSVGKNNMWIKGGKISFKMFQEALLDYTVSVSLFEPNFEQKSYIKGLYIQSRGGDRSFLTGDKLEKDRDFFLTFSPSMNCLIGGRGTGKSTLIDMLQFVLSQDCDKQSKLEFLCNHANAFVLYVLEDAEYIIEVSLPDVLQENKDNILQYYGQNRENRYGYPYNYNSDSIKEWTRSQYTKVYKVEGKFFKLVDKTRILEKCLIGDILLMSWLEQRMEKKLQNLFPT
;
A
#
# COMPACT_ATOMS: atom_id res chain seq x y z
N MET A 1 -29.66 -10.75 30.97
CA MET A 1 -28.45 -11.16 30.22
C MET A 1 -28.56 -11.17 28.69
N ARG A 2 -29.74 -11.00 28.05
CA ARG A 2 -29.87 -11.01 26.56
C ARG A 2 -29.53 -9.68 25.85
N GLY A 3 -29.48 -8.54 26.56
CA GLY A 3 -29.21 -7.22 25.96
C GLY A 3 -27.72 -6.83 25.84
N PHE A 4 -26.87 -7.28 26.77
CA PHE A 4 -25.47 -6.81 26.89
C PHE A 4 -24.57 -7.29 25.72
N ASN A 5 -24.88 -8.46 25.15
CA ASN A 5 -24.10 -9.04 24.05
C ASN A 5 -24.42 -8.40 22.67
N ASN A 6 -25.51 -7.63 22.57
CA ASN A 6 -25.96 -7.06 21.29
C ASN A 6 -25.20 -5.77 20.93
N LYS A 7 -24.86 -4.90 21.90
CA LYS A 7 -24.12 -3.65 21.60
C LYS A 7 -22.69 -3.96 21.16
N ILE A 8 -21.97 -4.83 21.88
CA ILE A 8 -20.61 -5.24 21.50
C ILE A 8 -20.59 -5.89 20.10
N LYS A 9 -21.56 -6.75 19.79
CA LYS A 9 -21.77 -7.29 18.44
C LYS A 9 -21.95 -6.19 17.39
N SER A 10 -22.78 -5.19 17.68
CA SER A 10 -23.00 -4.05 16.79
C SER A 10 -21.71 -3.26 16.58
N VAL A 11 -21.00 -2.92 17.66
CA VAL A 11 -19.72 -2.18 17.61
C VAL A 11 -18.69 -2.94 16.78
N TYR A 12 -18.51 -4.23 17.06
CA TYR A 12 -17.58 -5.06 16.31
C TYR A 12 -17.92 -5.10 14.82
N ARG A 13 -19.21 -5.21 14.48
CA ARG A 13 -19.68 -5.18 13.09
C ARG A 13 -19.36 -3.84 12.42
N GLU A 14 -19.61 -2.70 13.08
CA GLU A 14 -19.28 -1.38 12.51
C GLU A 14 -17.77 -1.21 12.28
N LEU A 15 -16.93 -1.73 13.19
CA LEU A 15 -15.46 -1.62 13.09
C LEU A 15 -14.82 -2.65 12.14
N THR A 16 -15.56 -3.65 11.66
CA THR A 16 -15.03 -4.70 10.76
C THR A 16 -15.66 -4.72 9.38
N ASN A 17 -16.91 -4.27 9.23
CA ASN A 17 -17.61 -4.26 7.93
C ASN A 17 -17.34 -3.01 7.08
N THR A 18 -16.57 -2.05 7.58
CA THR A 18 -16.12 -0.94 6.74
C THR A 18 -15.13 -1.45 5.71
N LYS A 19 -15.36 -1.15 4.42
CA LYS A 19 -14.33 -1.33 3.38
C LYS A 19 -13.02 -0.73 3.89
N GLU A 20 -11.93 -1.47 3.81
CA GLU A 20 -10.61 -0.96 4.18
C GLU A 20 -10.36 0.35 3.41
N LYS A 21 -10.30 1.46 4.15
CA LYS A 21 -10.09 2.79 3.58
C LYS A 21 -8.60 3.15 3.49
N PHE A 22 -7.73 2.22 3.89
CA PHE A 22 -6.28 2.42 3.96
C PHE A 22 -5.58 1.68 2.83
N GLY A 23 -4.41 2.18 2.44
CA GLY A 23 -3.63 1.57 1.38
C GLY A 23 -2.97 0.26 1.84
N SER A 24 -3.08 -0.77 1.00
CA SER A 24 -2.41 -2.06 1.13
C SER A 24 -1.19 -2.11 0.23
N PHE A 25 -0.25 -3.00 0.51
CA PHE A 25 0.85 -3.27 -0.40
C PHE A 25 0.41 -4.24 -1.49
N HIS A 26 0.64 -3.86 -2.73
CA HIS A 26 0.29 -4.64 -3.91
C HIS A 26 1.53 -5.25 -4.54
N LYS A 27 1.48 -6.56 -4.81
CA LYS A 27 2.60 -7.27 -5.45
C LYS A 27 2.75 -6.77 -6.89
N THR A 28 3.92 -6.23 -7.19
CA THR A 28 4.20 -5.46 -8.40
C THR A 28 5.35 -6.07 -9.18
N LEU A 29 5.12 -6.26 -10.47
CA LEU A 29 6.09 -6.70 -11.47
C LEU A 29 6.43 -5.53 -12.38
N ILE A 30 7.65 -5.01 -12.30
CA ILE A 30 8.14 -4.00 -13.23
C ILE A 30 9.13 -4.62 -14.20
N HIS A 31 9.29 -3.98 -15.36
CA HIS A 31 10.25 -4.39 -16.38
C HIS A 31 9.92 -5.78 -16.96
N LEU A 32 8.70 -5.96 -17.49
CA LEU A 32 8.26 -7.20 -18.13
C LEU A 32 8.34 -7.09 -19.66
N HIS A 33 9.03 -8.03 -20.30
CA HIS A 33 8.96 -8.24 -21.75
C HIS A 33 7.87 -9.24 -22.10
N THR A 34 7.19 -8.97 -23.21
CA THR A 34 6.08 -9.75 -23.73
C THR A 34 6.49 -10.46 -25.03
N PRO A 35 5.62 -11.31 -25.60
CA PRO A 35 5.86 -11.93 -26.91
C PRO A 35 6.17 -10.97 -28.07
N VAL A 36 5.94 -9.66 -27.89
CA VAL A 36 6.31 -8.63 -28.87
C VAL A 36 7.82 -8.34 -28.86
N SER A 37 8.51 -8.48 -27.73
CA SER A 37 9.97 -8.26 -27.66
C SER A 37 10.71 -9.27 -28.54
N TYR A 38 11.69 -8.79 -29.32
CA TYR A 38 12.36 -9.59 -30.35
C TYR A 38 13.18 -10.77 -29.79
N ASP A 39 13.48 -10.74 -28.50
CA ASP A 39 14.27 -11.69 -27.74
C ASP A 39 13.46 -12.50 -26.71
N TYR A 40 12.13 -12.39 -26.76
CA TYR A 40 11.22 -13.20 -25.95
C TYR A 40 11.41 -14.71 -26.18
N LYS A 41 11.34 -15.49 -25.10
CA LYS A 41 11.67 -16.93 -25.06
C LYS A 41 10.48 -17.80 -24.68
N LEU A 42 9.43 -17.22 -24.09
CA LEU A 42 8.27 -17.89 -23.50
C LEU A 42 8.59 -18.74 -22.26
N PHE A 43 9.57 -19.65 -22.34
CA PHE A 43 10.03 -20.47 -21.21
C PHE A 43 11.51 -20.20 -20.92
N SER A 44 11.90 -20.26 -19.65
CA SER A 44 13.29 -20.03 -19.21
C SER A 44 14.28 -21.03 -19.82
N SER A 45 13.80 -22.25 -20.09
CA SER A 45 14.55 -23.31 -20.75
C SER A 45 14.68 -23.13 -22.27
N TRP A 46 13.93 -22.19 -22.87
CA TRP A 46 13.93 -21.97 -24.32
C TRP A 46 14.84 -20.81 -24.70
N THR A 47 15.31 -20.83 -25.95
CA THR A 47 15.92 -19.67 -26.60
C THR A 47 14.86 -18.90 -27.39
N SER A 48 15.11 -17.64 -27.70
CA SER A 48 14.22 -16.85 -28.57
C SER A 48 14.07 -17.50 -29.96
N THR A 49 15.10 -18.18 -30.44
CA THR A 49 15.05 -18.99 -31.66
C THR A 49 14.15 -20.22 -31.52
N LYS A 50 14.17 -20.94 -30.39
CA LYS A 50 13.23 -22.04 -30.14
C LYS A 50 11.79 -21.53 -30.08
N TYR A 51 11.54 -20.43 -29.37
CA TYR A 51 10.22 -19.79 -29.38
C TYR A 51 9.77 -19.43 -30.79
N ARG A 52 10.60 -18.75 -31.59
CA ARG A 52 10.26 -18.41 -32.99
C ARG A 52 9.93 -19.62 -33.85
N LYS A 53 10.58 -20.77 -33.64
CA LYS A 53 10.32 -22.03 -34.38
C LYS A 53 9.13 -22.84 -33.85
N SER A 54 8.63 -22.57 -32.65
CA SER A 54 7.44 -23.24 -32.11
C SER A 54 6.19 -22.91 -32.92
N THR A 55 5.23 -23.83 -32.92
CA THR A 55 3.93 -23.68 -33.61
C THR A 55 2.83 -23.32 -32.63
N GLU A 56 1.74 -22.70 -33.10
CA GLU A 56 0.54 -22.49 -32.28
C GLU A 56 -0.01 -23.80 -31.70
N ASP A 57 0.19 -24.91 -32.41
CA ASP A 57 -0.21 -26.25 -32.02
C ASP A 57 0.54 -26.74 -30.78
N GLU A 58 1.86 -26.60 -30.77
CA GLU A 58 2.71 -26.92 -29.61
C GLU A 58 2.28 -26.11 -28.39
N LEU A 59 2.00 -24.82 -28.58
CA LEU A 59 1.56 -23.94 -27.49
C LEU A 59 0.14 -24.25 -27.01
N PHE A 60 -0.75 -24.68 -27.91
CA PHE A 60 -2.11 -25.12 -27.57
C PHE A 60 -2.08 -26.30 -26.62
N ASP A 61 -1.29 -27.32 -26.97
CA ASP A 61 -1.14 -28.51 -26.15
C ASP A 61 -0.55 -28.16 -24.78
N ILE A 62 0.44 -27.26 -24.72
CA ILE A 62 1.01 -26.79 -23.45
C ILE A 62 -0.02 -26.06 -22.59
N PHE A 63 -0.76 -25.10 -23.16
CA PHE A 63 -1.73 -24.29 -22.42
C PHE A 63 -2.87 -25.13 -21.85
N PHE A 64 -3.34 -26.14 -22.59
CA PHE A 64 -4.45 -27.00 -22.15
C PHE A 64 -4.02 -28.29 -21.43
N LYS A 65 -2.72 -28.63 -21.39
CA LYS A 65 -2.19 -29.89 -20.82
C LYS A 65 -2.77 -30.26 -19.46
N ASN A 66 -2.90 -29.29 -18.56
CA ASN A 66 -3.36 -29.50 -17.19
C ASN A 66 -4.78 -28.96 -16.93
N LYS A 67 -5.49 -28.51 -17.97
CA LYS A 67 -6.83 -27.96 -17.84
C LYS A 67 -7.84 -29.08 -18.02
N LYS A 68 -8.81 -29.20 -17.10
CA LYS A 68 -9.89 -30.21 -17.16
C LYS A 68 -10.93 -29.95 -18.28
N ILE A 69 -10.70 -28.96 -19.13
CA ILE A 69 -11.63 -28.51 -20.16
C ILE A 69 -11.16 -29.00 -21.52
N LYS A 70 -12.03 -29.69 -22.25
CA LYS A 70 -11.80 -30.00 -23.66
C LYS A 70 -12.22 -28.80 -24.51
N VAL A 71 -11.27 -28.24 -25.24
CA VAL A 71 -11.49 -27.10 -26.14
C VAL A 71 -11.22 -27.56 -27.57
N ASP A 72 -12.14 -27.24 -28.48
CA ASP A 72 -11.93 -27.46 -29.91
C ASP A 72 -10.90 -26.45 -30.43
N LYS A 73 -9.78 -26.97 -30.92
CA LYS A 73 -8.62 -26.17 -31.35
C LYS A 73 -8.92 -25.27 -32.55
N THR A 74 -9.68 -25.77 -33.52
CA THR A 74 -10.07 -24.99 -34.71
C THR A 74 -10.96 -23.82 -34.30
N LYS A 75 -11.95 -24.06 -33.44
CA LYS A 75 -12.82 -23.00 -32.91
C LYS A 75 -12.02 -21.99 -32.09
N PHE A 76 -11.14 -22.45 -31.22
CA PHE A 76 -10.29 -21.60 -30.39
C PHE A 76 -9.49 -20.60 -31.24
N PHE A 77 -8.74 -21.08 -32.24
CA PHE A 77 -7.95 -20.22 -33.12
C PHE A 77 -8.76 -19.48 -34.18
N SER A 78 -10.02 -19.85 -34.45
CA SER A 78 -10.90 -19.03 -35.28
C SER A 78 -11.46 -17.79 -34.57
N SER A 79 -11.44 -17.81 -33.23
CA SER A 79 -12.18 -16.85 -32.39
C SER A 79 -11.36 -15.71 -31.81
N PHE A 80 -10.03 -15.70 -31.99
CA PHE A 80 -9.19 -14.64 -31.44
C PHE A 80 -9.36 -13.33 -32.20
N ASP A 81 -9.21 -12.22 -31.48
CA ASP A 81 -9.29 -10.88 -32.04
C ASP A 81 -8.06 -10.58 -32.91
N LYS A 82 -8.24 -10.61 -34.24
CA LYS A 82 -7.20 -10.32 -35.23
C LYS A 82 -6.79 -8.85 -35.28
N VAL A 83 -7.56 -7.95 -34.66
CA VAL A 83 -7.18 -6.53 -34.50
C VAL A 83 -6.15 -6.39 -33.39
N VAL A 84 -6.24 -7.23 -32.35
CA VAL A 84 -5.33 -7.19 -31.20
C VAL A 84 -4.11 -8.08 -31.40
N PHE A 85 -4.30 -9.31 -31.87
CA PHE A 85 -3.22 -10.29 -32.03
C PHE A 85 -2.92 -10.54 -33.51
N SER A 86 -1.63 -10.58 -33.84
CA SER A 86 -1.13 -10.77 -35.20
C SER A 86 -1.24 -12.22 -35.70
N SER A 87 -1.28 -13.19 -34.78
CA SER A 87 -1.33 -14.61 -35.11
C SER A 87 -1.94 -15.46 -33.99
N PRO A 88 -2.44 -16.67 -34.30
CA PRO A 88 -2.85 -17.65 -33.31
C PRO A 88 -1.78 -17.95 -32.25
N LYS A 89 -0.52 -18.04 -32.70
CA LYS A 89 0.65 -18.26 -31.84
C LYS A 89 0.88 -17.11 -30.87
N GLU A 90 0.82 -15.87 -31.34
CA GLU A 90 0.95 -14.69 -30.48
C GLU A 90 -0.18 -14.66 -29.44
N TYR A 91 -1.42 -14.88 -29.89
CA TYR A 91 -2.59 -14.92 -29.01
C TYR A 91 -2.40 -15.88 -27.83
N ILE A 92 -2.04 -17.14 -28.10
CA ILE A 92 -1.88 -18.12 -27.02
C ILE A 92 -0.64 -17.86 -26.15
N SER A 93 0.41 -17.25 -26.70
CA SER A 93 1.59 -16.85 -25.93
C SER A 93 1.24 -15.77 -24.89
N PHE A 94 0.42 -14.79 -25.27
CA PHE A 94 -0.09 -13.79 -24.33
C PHE A 94 -1.03 -14.39 -23.28
N LEU A 95 -1.83 -15.40 -23.65
CA LEU A 95 -2.67 -16.12 -22.68
C LEU A 95 -1.85 -16.90 -21.65
N LEU A 96 -0.75 -17.55 -22.07
CA LEU A 96 0.21 -18.21 -21.18
C LEU A 96 0.83 -17.21 -20.20
N LEU A 97 1.28 -16.06 -20.71
CA LEU A 97 1.85 -14.99 -19.89
C LEU A 97 0.82 -14.41 -18.89
N ALA A 98 -0.39 -14.12 -19.35
CA ALA A 98 -1.47 -13.62 -18.49
C ALA A 98 -1.83 -14.63 -17.39
N GLU A 99 -1.88 -15.92 -17.70
CA GLU A 99 -2.12 -16.95 -16.70
C GLU A 99 -0.97 -17.06 -15.70
N ALA A 100 0.28 -16.93 -16.13
CA ALA A 100 1.44 -16.93 -15.23
C ALA A 100 1.41 -15.75 -14.26
N ILE A 101 1.03 -14.55 -14.71
CA ILE A 101 0.85 -13.36 -13.86
C ILE A 101 -0.21 -13.63 -12.79
N LEU A 102 -1.37 -14.17 -13.20
CA LEU A 102 -2.48 -14.48 -12.29
C LEU A 102 -2.11 -15.56 -11.27
N LYS A 103 -1.41 -16.62 -11.70
CA LYS A 103 -0.92 -17.69 -10.81
C LYS A 103 0.09 -17.22 -9.77
N ASN A 104 0.84 -16.16 -10.07
CA ASN A 104 1.82 -15.56 -9.16
C ASN A 104 1.23 -14.44 -8.29
N GLU A 105 -0.09 -14.21 -8.36
CA GLU A 105 -0.82 -13.21 -7.58
C GLU A 105 -0.27 -11.78 -7.76
N ILE A 106 0.13 -11.44 -8.98
CA ILE A 106 0.70 -10.12 -9.29
C ILE A 106 -0.42 -9.15 -9.64
N GLU A 107 -0.52 -8.06 -8.89
CA GLU A 107 -1.61 -7.09 -8.99
C GLU A 107 -1.27 -5.90 -9.90
N ILE A 108 0.01 -5.56 -10.03
CA ILE A 108 0.47 -4.45 -10.88
C ILE A 108 1.58 -4.98 -11.79
N VAL A 109 1.48 -4.70 -13.08
CA VAL A 109 2.46 -5.12 -14.09
C VAL A 109 2.84 -3.93 -14.95
N VAL A 110 4.13 -3.68 -15.16
CA VAL A 110 4.63 -2.69 -16.12
C VAL A 110 5.23 -3.43 -17.31
N VAL A 111 4.59 -3.30 -18.47
CA VAL A 111 5.10 -3.85 -19.73
C VAL A 111 6.13 -2.88 -20.31
N THR A 112 7.29 -3.38 -20.68
CA THR A 112 8.43 -2.57 -21.15
C THR A 112 9.15 -3.29 -22.28
N ASP A 113 8.42 -3.67 -23.34
CA ASP A 113 9.05 -4.26 -24.53
C ASP A 113 10.13 -3.35 -25.11
N HIS A 114 11.15 -3.96 -25.72
CA HIS A 114 12.24 -3.21 -26.35
C HIS A 114 11.72 -2.30 -27.47
N ASN A 115 11.86 -1.00 -27.27
CA ASN A 115 11.64 0.05 -28.25
C ASN A 115 10.21 0.09 -28.85
N THR A 116 9.22 -0.54 -28.19
CA THR A 116 7.85 -0.65 -28.67
C THR A 116 6.85 -0.77 -27.52
N THR A 117 5.63 -0.30 -27.75
CA THR A 117 4.54 -0.27 -26.76
C THR A 117 3.44 -1.30 -27.07
N LYS A 118 3.59 -2.04 -28.18
CA LYS A 118 2.53 -2.89 -28.75
C LYS A 118 2.10 -4.04 -27.84
N GLY A 119 2.93 -4.49 -26.90
CA GLY A 119 2.60 -5.57 -25.98
C GLY A 119 1.60 -5.18 -24.88
N ILE A 120 1.45 -3.89 -24.57
CA ILE A 120 0.61 -3.40 -23.48
C ILE A 120 -0.86 -3.81 -23.70
N LYS A 121 -1.45 -3.40 -24.83
CA LYS A 121 -2.86 -3.67 -25.13
C LYS A 121 -3.14 -5.15 -25.35
N LYS A 122 -2.17 -5.89 -25.87
CA LYS A 122 -2.24 -7.35 -26.05
C LYS A 122 -2.30 -8.06 -24.69
N LEU A 123 -1.47 -7.66 -23.73
CA LEU A 123 -1.48 -8.24 -22.39
C LEU A 123 -2.75 -7.85 -21.61
N GLN A 124 -3.19 -6.59 -21.68
CA GLN A 124 -4.47 -6.15 -21.09
C GLN A 124 -5.65 -7.01 -21.60
N THR A 125 -5.69 -7.25 -22.91
CA THR A 125 -6.72 -8.09 -23.54
C THR A 125 -6.62 -9.54 -23.07
N ALA A 126 -5.41 -10.11 -23.03
CA ALA A 126 -5.20 -11.48 -22.59
C ALA A 126 -5.57 -11.71 -21.11
N VAL A 127 -5.21 -10.78 -20.21
CA VAL A 127 -5.63 -10.81 -18.80
C VAL A 127 -7.15 -10.76 -18.68
N SER A 128 -7.82 -9.89 -19.45
CA SER A 128 -9.29 -9.81 -19.48
C SER A 128 -9.93 -11.13 -19.96
N ILE A 129 -9.33 -11.79 -20.96
CA ILE A 129 -9.80 -13.09 -21.45
C ILE A 129 -9.63 -14.17 -20.40
N ILE A 130 -8.45 -14.30 -19.77
CA ILE A 130 -8.19 -15.34 -18.77
C ILE A 130 -9.08 -15.16 -17.54
N THR A 131 -9.20 -13.94 -17.01
CA THR A 131 -10.03 -13.65 -15.83
C THR A 131 -11.51 -13.95 -16.08
N ARG A 132 -12.05 -13.61 -17.27
CA ARG A 132 -13.43 -13.95 -17.65
C ARG A 132 -13.64 -15.45 -17.86
N THR A 133 -12.64 -16.14 -18.41
CA THR A 133 -12.74 -17.57 -18.74
C THR A 133 -12.57 -18.45 -17.49
N TYR A 134 -11.72 -18.03 -16.57
CA TYR A 134 -11.36 -18.76 -15.35
C TYR A 134 -11.60 -17.87 -14.12
N PRO A 135 -12.86 -17.75 -13.65
CA PRO A 135 -13.23 -16.88 -12.53
C PRO A 135 -12.70 -17.36 -11.16
N THR A 136 -11.86 -18.39 -11.13
CA THR A 136 -11.18 -18.86 -9.91
C THR A 136 -10.06 -17.92 -9.45
N TYR A 137 -9.58 -17.04 -10.33
CA TYR A 137 -8.59 -16.03 -9.96
C TYR A 137 -9.29 -14.82 -9.33
N ASN A 138 -8.92 -14.49 -8.09
CA ASN A 138 -9.53 -13.40 -7.32
C ASN A 138 -8.86 -12.04 -7.53
N ILE A 139 -7.85 -11.96 -8.40
CA ILE A 139 -7.13 -10.72 -8.71
C ILE A 139 -7.38 -10.29 -10.15
N HIS A 140 -7.33 -8.98 -10.37
CA HIS A 140 -7.39 -8.37 -11.70
C HIS A 140 -6.16 -7.48 -11.89
N PRO A 141 -5.05 -8.03 -12.43
CA PRO A 141 -3.81 -7.30 -12.61
C PRO A 141 -4.02 -6.01 -13.40
N HIS A 142 -3.49 -4.91 -12.90
CA HIS A 142 -3.47 -3.64 -13.61
C HIS A 142 -2.19 -3.53 -14.43
N ILE A 143 -2.34 -3.45 -15.75
CA ILE A 143 -1.21 -3.35 -16.68
C ILE A 143 -0.94 -1.87 -16.96
N LEU A 144 0.17 -1.37 -16.42
CA LEU A 144 0.70 -0.04 -16.64
C LEU A 144 1.48 0.04 -17.95
N HIS A 145 1.48 1.23 -18.53
CA HIS A 145 2.12 1.50 -19.81
C HIS A 145 3.60 1.80 -19.61
N GLY A 146 4.44 1.14 -20.40
CA GLY A 146 5.87 1.42 -20.42
C GLY A 146 6.54 0.97 -21.71
N VAL A 147 7.83 1.28 -21.80
CA VAL A 147 8.73 0.89 -22.88
C VAL A 147 10.16 0.86 -22.33
N GLU A 148 10.97 -0.10 -22.77
CA GLU A 148 12.41 -0.05 -22.52
C GLU A 148 13.12 0.41 -23.80
N ILE A 149 13.77 1.57 -23.74
CA ILE A 149 14.48 2.15 -24.88
C ILE A 149 15.95 1.77 -24.80
N SER A 150 16.45 1.11 -25.84
CA SER A 150 17.89 0.84 -26.01
C SER A 150 18.57 2.11 -26.54
N ALA A 151 19.46 2.71 -25.75
CA ALA A 151 20.15 3.93 -26.10
C ALA A 151 21.50 3.68 -26.82
N ALA A 152 21.96 4.66 -27.60
CA ALA A 152 23.21 4.56 -28.36
C ALA A 152 24.47 4.36 -27.50
N ASP A 153 24.41 4.78 -26.23
CA ASP A 153 25.47 4.58 -25.25
C ASP A 153 25.35 3.26 -24.47
N LYS A 154 24.59 2.29 -25.01
CA LYS A 154 24.43 0.91 -24.52
C LYS A 154 23.77 0.77 -23.16
N LEU A 155 23.11 1.81 -22.66
CA LEU A 155 22.21 1.70 -21.52
C LEU A 155 20.80 1.47 -22.02
N HIS A 156 19.97 0.88 -21.17
CA HIS A 156 18.54 0.81 -21.40
C HIS A 156 17.81 1.72 -20.42
N ILE A 157 16.84 2.46 -20.95
CA ILE A 157 16.02 3.39 -20.19
C ILE A 157 14.59 2.88 -20.19
N VAL A 158 14.10 2.49 -19.02
CA VAL A 158 12.68 2.17 -18.86
C VAL A 158 11.92 3.47 -18.64
N CYS A 159 10.86 3.66 -19.42
CA CYS A 159 9.92 4.77 -19.29
C CYS A 159 8.53 4.23 -18.94
N ILE A 160 7.88 4.80 -17.92
CA ILE A 160 6.55 4.40 -17.42
C ILE A 160 5.63 5.61 -17.41
N TYR A 161 4.48 5.51 -18.07
CA TYR A 161 3.61 6.65 -18.35
C TYR A 161 2.12 6.32 -18.16
N ASP A 162 1.30 7.37 -18.02
CA ASP A 162 -0.15 7.25 -18.06
C ASP A 162 -0.64 7.12 -19.51
N HIS A 163 -1.76 6.45 -19.74
CA HIS A 163 -2.35 6.28 -21.09
C HIS A 163 -2.53 7.62 -21.84
N GLU A 164 -2.77 8.72 -21.12
CA GLU A 164 -2.85 10.07 -21.72
C GLU A 164 -1.58 10.51 -22.47
N LYS A 165 -0.41 9.95 -22.13
CA LYS A 165 0.87 10.24 -22.77
C LYS A 165 1.21 9.30 -23.92
N GLU A 166 0.38 8.28 -24.20
CA GLU A 166 0.67 7.24 -25.18
C GLU A 166 0.92 7.80 -26.59
N SER A 167 0.13 8.79 -27.03
CA SER A 167 0.32 9.42 -28.34
C SER A 167 1.70 10.08 -28.47
N TRP A 168 2.13 10.78 -27.42
CA TRP A 168 3.43 11.46 -27.42
C TRP A 168 4.58 10.44 -27.39
N VAL A 169 4.48 9.40 -26.56
CA VAL A 169 5.51 8.35 -26.48
C VAL A 169 5.64 7.64 -27.82
N ASN A 170 4.52 7.26 -28.45
CA ASN A 170 4.54 6.60 -29.75
C ASN A 170 5.13 7.51 -30.85
N GLN A 171 4.83 8.81 -30.82
CA GLN A 171 5.46 9.77 -31.74
C GLN A 171 6.98 9.86 -31.49
N TRP A 172 7.42 9.99 -30.24
CA TRP A 172 8.83 10.05 -29.89
C TRP A 172 9.56 8.79 -30.37
N LEU A 173 8.97 7.60 -30.18
CA LEU A 173 9.51 6.33 -30.65
C LEU A 173 9.62 6.31 -32.18
N CYS A 174 8.59 6.72 -32.91
CA CYS A 174 8.62 6.80 -34.38
C CYS A 174 9.73 7.71 -34.92
N GLU A 175 10.05 8.80 -34.21
CA GLU A 175 11.06 9.77 -34.61
C GLU A 175 12.48 9.36 -34.22
N ASN A 176 12.65 8.64 -33.11
CA ASN A 176 13.96 8.42 -32.48
C ASN A 176 14.43 6.95 -32.49
N ILE A 177 13.58 5.99 -32.87
CA ILE A 177 13.93 4.56 -32.96
C ILE A 177 14.21 4.18 -34.41
N ILE A 178 15.38 3.60 -34.67
CA ILE A 178 15.76 3.11 -36.01
C ILE A 178 15.05 1.78 -36.32
N SER A 179 15.04 0.87 -35.36
CA SER A 179 14.30 -0.39 -35.43
C SER A 179 14.07 -0.95 -34.02
N GLU A 180 13.11 -1.86 -33.85
CA GLU A 180 12.86 -2.50 -32.55
C GLU A 180 14.11 -3.23 -32.00
N LYS A 181 15.03 -3.66 -32.88
CA LYS A 181 16.27 -4.35 -32.52
C LYS A 181 17.46 -3.41 -32.30
N ASP A 182 17.60 -2.37 -33.13
CA ASP A 182 18.75 -1.47 -33.06
C ASP A 182 18.55 -0.34 -32.04
N GLY A 183 17.29 -0.03 -31.71
CA GLY A 183 16.94 0.97 -30.72
C GLY A 183 17.12 2.40 -31.20
N SER A 184 17.42 3.30 -30.25
CA SER A 184 17.58 4.72 -30.51
C SER A 184 19.01 5.10 -30.86
N TYR A 185 19.16 6.02 -31.80
CA TYR A 185 20.44 6.71 -32.03
C TYR A 185 20.76 7.77 -30.95
N GLN A 186 19.81 8.07 -30.07
CA GLN A 186 19.98 9.03 -28.99
C GLN A 186 20.71 8.40 -27.79
N HIS A 187 21.46 9.23 -27.07
CA HIS A 187 22.09 8.83 -25.81
C HIS A 187 21.09 8.87 -24.64
N SER A 188 21.35 8.05 -23.62
CA SER A 188 20.52 7.92 -22.41
C SER A 188 20.13 9.25 -21.76
N LEU A 189 21.08 10.17 -21.60
CA LEU A 189 20.82 11.50 -21.03
C LEU A 189 19.79 12.31 -21.82
N THR A 190 19.84 12.26 -23.15
CA THR A 190 18.87 12.96 -24.02
C THR A 190 17.48 12.35 -23.84
N ILE A 191 17.40 11.02 -23.88
CA ILE A 191 16.16 10.27 -23.69
C ILE A 191 15.53 10.61 -22.33
N MET A 192 16.31 10.51 -21.24
CA MET A 192 15.80 10.83 -19.90
C MET A 192 15.32 12.28 -19.80
N LYS A 193 16.02 13.24 -20.42
CA LYS A 193 15.59 14.65 -20.44
C LYS A 193 14.27 14.86 -21.18
N ASP A 194 14.11 14.27 -22.36
CA ASP A 194 12.86 14.37 -23.14
C ASP A 194 11.66 13.83 -22.35
N PHE A 195 11.83 12.68 -21.69
CA PHE A 195 10.79 12.07 -20.88
C PHE A 195 10.53 12.82 -19.56
N ASN A 196 11.58 13.34 -18.91
CA ASN A 196 11.44 14.22 -17.73
C ASN A 196 10.64 15.49 -18.07
N ASN A 197 10.87 16.10 -19.23
CA ASN A 197 10.12 17.28 -19.69
C ASN A 197 8.62 17.00 -19.88
N GLN A 198 8.24 15.74 -20.09
CA GLN A 198 6.85 15.31 -20.18
C GLN A 198 6.25 14.81 -18.86
N ASN A 199 7.00 14.90 -17.76
CA ASN A 199 6.66 14.32 -16.46
C ASN A 199 6.44 12.80 -16.51
N ILE A 200 7.16 12.10 -17.40
CA ILE A 200 7.13 10.64 -17.51
C ILE A 200 8.20 10.05 -16.60
N ILE A 201 7.81 9.05 -15.80
CA ILE A 201 8.74 8.33 -14.92
C ILE A 201 9.74 7.58 -15.81
N ASN A 202 11.03 7.74 -15.55
CA ASN A 202 12.07 7.00 -16.25
C ASN A 202 13.21 6.63 -15.31
N TYR A 203 13.93 5.57 -15.67
CA TYR A 203 15.09 5.08 -14.92
C TYR A 203 16.03 4.27 -15.80
N ILE A 204 17.30 4.19 -15.36
CA ILE A 204 18.29 3.32 -15.97
C ILE A 204 18.03 1.88 -15.51
N ALA A 205 17.75 1.01 -16.46
CA ALA A 205 17.38 -0.37 -16.22
C ALA A 205 18.58 -1.25 -15.89
N HIS A 206 18.33 -2.32 -15.12
CA HIS A 206 19.22 -3.40 -14.72
C HIS A 206 20.69 -2.96 -14.53
N PHE A 207 20.86 -1.83 -13.84
CA PHE A 207 22.08 -1.06 -13.72
C PHE A 207 23.29 -1.86 -13.24
N ASN A 208 23.04 -2.82 -12.35
CA ASN A 208 24.05 -3.72 -11.81
C ASN A 208 24.51 -4.83 -12.78
N SER A 209 23.88 -4.95 -13.96
CA SER A 209 24.31 -5.84 -15.04
C SER A 209 25.42 -5.22 -15.89
N TYR A 210 25.57 -3.90 -15.83
CA TYR A 210 26.58 -3.18 -16.58
C TYR A 210 27.78 -2.78 -15.71
N ASN A 211 28.96 -2.71 -16.31
CA ASN A 211 30.16 -2.18 -15.66
C ASN A 211 30.24 -0.65 -15.72
N ILE A 212 29.10 0.06 -15.61
CA ILE A 212 29.02 1.53 -15.79
C ILE A 212 29.89 2.27 -14.78
N LEU A 213 29.93 1.80 -13.53
CA LEU A 213 30.68 2.47 -12.46
C LEU A 213 32.17 2.08 -12.42
N LYS A 214 32.65 1.13 -13.25
CA LYS A 214 34.07 0.74 -13.24
C LYS A 214 34.94 1.77 -13.97
N LYS A 215 36.19 1.92 -13.50
CA LYS A 215 37.24 2.64 -14.24
C LYS A 215 37.48 1.96 -15.59
N GLY A 216 37.54 2.74 -16.67
CA GLY A 216 37.67 2.21 -18.04
C GLY A 216 36.37 1.73 -18.68
N SER A 217 35.20 2.01 -18.08
CA SER A 217 33.91 1.81 -18.77
C SER A 217 33.84 2.59 -20.09
N HIS A 218 32.98 2.17 -21.01
CA HIS A 218 32.75 2.87 -22.28
C HIS A 218 32.21 4.30 -22.12
N LEU A 219 31.57 4.63 -20.99
CA LEU A 219 31.10 5.99 -20.69
C LEU A 219 32.22 6.86 -20.10
N SER A 220 32.39 8.07 -20.62
CA SER A 220 33.36 9.04 -20.10
C SER A 220 32.97 9.55 -18.70
N GLY A 221 33.96 9.92 -17.88
CA GLY A 221 33.69 10.46 -16.55
C GLY A 221 32.85 11.75 -16.56
N ALA A 222 33.03 12.59 -17.59
CA ALA A 222 32.22 13.79 -17.78
C ALA A 222 30.76 13.46 -18.10
N TYR A 223 30.51 12.45 -18.96
CA TYR A 223 29.17 12.01 -19.28
C TYR A 223 28.44 11.43 -18.05
N LYS A 224 29.13 10.57 -17.28
CA LYS A 224 28.57 10.02 -16.03
C LYS A 224 28.15 11.10 -15.04
N ARG A 225 28.95 12.16 -14.89
CA ARG A 225 28.60 13.30 -14.02
C ARG A 225 27.36 14.08 -14.47
N GLN A 226 27.01 14.01 -15.75
CA GLN A 226 25.77 14.63 -16.27
C GLN A 226 24.56 13.69 -16.16
N VAL A 227 24.78 12.37 -16.26
CA VAL A 227 23.74 11.36 -16.08
C VAL A 227 23.34 11.24 -14.60
N PHE A 228 24.32 11.03 -13.71
CA PHE A 228 24.08 10.79 -12.29
C PHE A 228 23.97 12.11 -11.51
N THR A 229 22.90 12.85 -11.78
CA THR A 229 22.47 13.99 -10.96
C THR A 229 21.11 13.71 -10.33
N LYS A 230 20.75 14.50 -9.32
CA LYS A 230 19.45 14.35 -8.63
C LYS A 230 18.26 14.64 -9.55
N GLU A 231 18.45 15.49 -10.55
CA GLU A 231 17.45 15.89 -11.52
C GLU A 231 17.21 14.80 -12.57
N ASN A 232 18.29 14.17 -13.06
CA ASN A 232 18.21 13.21 -14.15
C ASN A 232 18.00 11.77 -13.67
N THR A 233 18.61 11.38 -12.55
CA THR A 233 18.58 10.00 -12.04
C THR A 233 17.88 9.96 -10.68
N ARG A 234 16.54 9.95 -10.71
CA ARG A 234 15.71 9.80 -9.50
C ARG A 234 15.54 8.35 -9.09
N PHE A 235 15.55 7.45 -10.07
CA PHE A 235 15.34 6.02 -9.89
C PHE A 235 16.39 5.21 -10.66
N ILE A 236 16.75 4.03 -10.16
CA ILE A 236 17.63 3.06 -10.82
C ILE A 236 17.05 1.65 -10.65
N GLY A 237 16.96 0.89 -11.75
CA GLY A 237 16.55 -0.52 -11.74
C GLY A 237 17.73 -1.44 -11.46
N VAL A 238 17.54 -2.46 -10.63
CA VAL A 238 18.55 -3.49 -10.34
C VAL A 238 17.94 -4.89 -10.42
N LYS A 239 18.69 -5.87 -10.94
CA LYS A 239 18.26 -7.28 -10.96
C LYS A 239 18.50 -8.02 -9.65
N ASN A 240 19.42 -7.53 -8.84
CA ASN A 240 19.84 -8.19 -7.62
C ASN A 240 19.84 -7.18 -6.47
N ILE A 241 18.96 -7.40 -5.51
CA ILE A 241 18.79 -6.54 -4.34
C ILE A 241 20.07 -6.39 -3.52
N ASN A 242 20.91 -7.43 -3.47
CA ASN A 242 22.18 -7.40 -2.75
C ASN A 242 23.20 -6.42 -3.35
N SER A 243 22.96 -5.94 -4.58
CA SER A 243 23.82 -4.94 -5.24
C SER A 243 23.42 -3.49 -4.94
N VAL A 244 22.28 -3.26 -4.28
CA VAL A 244 21.74 -1.92 -4.00
C VAL A 244 22.70 -1.11 -3.15
N GLU A 245 23.14 -1.66 -2.01
CA GLU A 245 24.01 -0.94 -1.07
C GLU A 245 25.35 -0.53 -1.71
N GLY A 246 26.00 -1.46 -2.41
CA GLY A 246 27.26 -1.16 -3.11
C GLY A 246 27.09 -0.12 -4.23
N SER A 247 25.97 -0.18 -4.97
CA SER A 247 25.66 0.80 -6.02
C SER A 247 25.39 2.18 -5.43
N LYS A 248 24.60 2.24 -4.35
CA LYS A 248 24.27 3.47 -3.62
C LYS A 248 25.53 4.15 -3.09
N ASN A 249 26.40 3.41 -2.41
CA ASN A 249 27.63 3.97 -1.84
C ASN A 249 28.55 4.56 -2.92
N ARG A 250 28.68 3.89 -4.08
CA ARG A 250 29.48 4.40 -5.19
C ARG A 250 28.86 5.62 -5.86
N LEU A 251 27.54 5.62 -6.10
CA LEU A 251 26.83 6.77 -6.68
C LEU A 251 26.93 8.01 -5.81
N LEU A 252 26.81 7.83 -4.48
CA LEU A 252 27.00 8.90 -3.52
C LEU A 252 28.46 9.41 -3.52
N THR A 253 29.43 8.50 -3.43
CA THR A 253 30.86 8.87 -3.33
C THR A 253 31.40 9.54 -4.59
N ASP A 254 31.08 8.98 -5.77
CA ASP A 254 31.70 9.39 -7.03
C ASP A 254 30.92 10.52 -7.74
N PHE A 255 29.62 10.66 -7.45
CA PHE A 255 28.70 11.56 -8.17
C PHE A 255 27.78 12.41 -7.28
N ASN A 256 27.78 12.22 -5.95
CA ASN A 256 26.83 12.87 -5.03
C ASN A 256 25.35 12.62 -5.45
N CYS A 257 25.05 11.42 -5.91
CA CYS A 257 23.73 11.01 -6.41
C CYS A 257 23.13 9.93 -5.50
N GLU A 258 21.92 10.18 -4.99
CA GLU A 258 21.18 9.25 -4.13
C GLU A 258 19.83 8.87 -4.77
N PRO A 259 19.82 7.97 -5.77
CA PRO A 259 18.57 7.53 -6.39
C PRO A 259 17.82 6.53 -5.49
N ASN A 260 16.51 6.45 -5.72
CA ASN A 260 15.70 5.35 -5.22
C ASN A 260 15.88 4.13 -6.12
N PHE A 261 15.90 2.93 -5.55
CA PHE A 261 16.14 1.70 -6.31
C PHE A 261 14.83 1.01 -6.66
N LEU A 262 14.76 0.39 -7.83
CA LEU A 262 13.63 -0.42 -8.27
C LEU A 262 14.13 -1.83 -8.58
N LEU A 263 13.29 -2.84 -8.38
CA LEU A 263 13.67 -4.24 -8.60
C LEU A 263 13.25 -4.68 -10.00
N ASP A 264 14.22 -4.75 -10.90
CA ASP A 264 13.99 -5.15 -12.28
C ASP A 264 13.85 -6.66 -12.37
N ASN A 265 12.69 -7.07 -12.85
CA ASN A 265 12.43 -8.46 -13.16
C ASN A 265 13.09 -8.86 -14.49
N ASP A 266 12.98 -8.02 -15.52
CA ASP A 266 13.60 -8.22 -16.85
C ASP A 266 13.30 -9.61 -17.46
N SER A 267 12.08 -10.10 -17.21
CA SER A 267 11.66 -11.42 -17.67
C SER A 267 11.39 -11.43 -19.17
N HIS A 268 11.94 -12.44 -19.82
CA HIS A 268 11.69 -12.79 -21.21
C HIS A 268 10.94 -14.12 -21.35
N ASP A 269 10.44 -14.63 -20.23
CA ASP A 269 9.75 -15.91 -20.11
C ASP A 269 8.75 -15.87 -18.95
N ILE A 270 7.83 -16.84 -18.94
CA ILE A 270 6.77 -16.91 -17.94
C ILE A 270 7.22 -17.52 -16.61
N ASP A 271 8.37 -18.21 -16.57
CA ASP A 271 8.86 -18.90 -15.38
C ASP A 271 9.50 -17.91 -14.38
N SER A 272 10.00 -16.77 -14.87
CA SER A 272 10.61 -15.73 -14.06
C SER A 272 9.66 -14.63 -13.60
N VAL A 273 8.39 -14.62 -14.03
CA VAL A 273 7.36 -13.64 -13.67
C VAL A 273 7.19 -13.47 -12.15
N GLY A 274 7.31 -14.56 -11.38
CA GLY A 274 7.19 -14.57 -9.92
C GLY A 274 8.49 -14.25 -9.15
N LYS A 275 9.55 -13.82 -9.83
CA LYS A 275 10.84 -13.47 -9.22
C LYS A 275 11.01 -11.95 -9.23
N ASN A 276 11.88 -11.43 -8.37
CA ASN A 276 12.25 -10.01 -8.37
C ASN A 276 11.03 -9.05 -8.36
N ASN A 277 9.95 -9.44 -7.68
CA ASN A 277 8.79 -8.57 -7.50
C ASN A 277 9.07 -7.57 -6.38
N MET A 278 8.43 -6.40 -6.49
CA MET A 278 8.42 -5.38 -5.44
C MET A 278 6.99 -5.17 -4.93
N TRP A 279 6.82 -4.43 -3.85
CA TRP A 279 5.52 -4.16 -3.26
C TRP A 279 5.30 -2.66 -3.19
N ILE A 280 4.17 -2.22 -3.74
CA ILE A 280 3.79 -0.81 -3.80
C ILE A 280 2.53 -0.59 -2.98
N LYS A 281 2.62 0.31 -1.99
CA LYS A 281 1.53 0.64 -1.10
C LYS A 281 0.60 1.67 -1.73
N GLY A 282 -0.69 1.38 -1.76
CA GLY A 282 -1.70 2.34 -2.19
C GLY A 282 -3.12 1.83 -1.96
N GLY A 283 -4.10 2.71 -2.20
CA GLY A 283 -5.51 2.36 -2.08
C GLY A 283 -6.03 1.73 -3.38
N LYS A 284 -6.62 2.56 -4.25
CA LYS A 284 -7.10 2.10 -5.56
C LYS A 284 -5.93 2.01 -6.55
N ILE A 285 -5.66 0.81 -7.07
CA ILE A 285 -4.65 0.59 -8.10
C ILE A 285 -4.95 1.43 -9.33
N SER A 286 -3.98 2.26 -9.72
CA SER A 286 -3.99 3.14 -10.90
C SER A 286 -2.57 3.64 -11.18
N PHE A 287 -2.32 4.21 -12.36
CA PHE A 287 -1.05 4.89 -12.66
C PHE A 287 -0.75 6.00 -11.64
N LYS A 288 -1.75 6.82 -11.29
CA LYS A 288 -1.60 7.88 -10.29
C LYS A 288 -1.16 7.34 -8.93
N MET A 289 -1.76 6.25 -8.46
CA MET A 289 -1.34 5.60 -7.21
C MET A 289 0.12 5.14 -7.29
N PHE A 290 0.50 4.50 -8.39
CA PHE A 290 1.88 4.05 -8.63
C PHE A 290 2.86 5.23 -8.61
N GLN A 291 2.53 6.32 -9.29
CA GLN A 291 3.34 7.54 -9.32
C GLN A 291 3.48 8.17 -7.92
N GLU A 292 2.39 8.34 -7.18
CA GLU A 292 2.40 8.87 -5.81
C GLU A 292 3.24 8.00 -4.87
N ALA A 293 3.15 6.68 -4.99
CA ALA A 293 3.95 5.77 -4.19
C ALA A 293 5.46 5.88 -4.48
N LEU A 294 5.84 6.10 -5.75
CA LEU A 294 7.24 6.36 -6.11
C LEU A 294 7.73 7.74 -5.64
N LEU A 295 6.85 8.74 -5.52
CA LEU A 295 7.18 10.03 -4.91
C LEU A 295 7.45 9.89 -3.41
N ASP A 296 6.60 9.11 -2.71
CA ASP A 296 6.74 8.77 -1.28
C ASP A 296 7.49 7.44 -1.06
N TYR A 297 8.56 7.23 -1.84
CA TYR A 297 9.27 5.96 -1.98
C TYR A 297 9.56 5.25 -0.64
N THR A 298 10.14 5.94 0.34
CA THR A 298 10.57 5.35 1.62
C THR A 298 9.45 4.70 2.43
N VAL A 299 8.21 5.14 2.26
CA VAL A 299 7.05 4.65 3.02
C VAL A 299 6.15 3.75 2.17
N SER A 300 6.17 3.95 0.86
CA SER A 300 5.21 3.33 -0.06
C SER A 300 5.83 2.27 -0.97
N VAL A 301 7.14 2.10 -0.97
CA VAL A 301 7.84 1.09 -1.78
C VAL A 301 8.63 0.15 -0.88
N SER A 302 8.41 -1.15 -1.06
CA SER A 302 9.22 -2.20 -0.45
C SER A 302 9.79 -3.11 -1.53
N LEU A 303 11.10 -3.36 -1.46
CA LEU A 303 11.79 -4.28 -2.37
C LEU A 303 11.73 -5.75 -1.88
N PHE A 304 11.16 -5.97 -0.71
CA PHE A 304 10.90 -7.28 -0.11
C PHE A 304 9.43 -7.40 0.25
N GLU A 305 8.97 -8.63 0.42
CA GLU A 305 7.61 -8.87 0.90
C GLU A 305 7.43 -8.17 2.25
N PRO A 306 6.48 -7.22 2.36
CA PRO A 306 6.25 -6.49 3.59
C PRO A 306 5.83 -7.47 4.68
N ASN A 307 6.72 -7.69 5.65
CA ASN A 307 6.39 -8.48 6.80
C ASN A 307 5.70 -7.58 7.82
N PHE A 308 4.37 -7.66 7.90
CA PHE A 308 3.60 -6.99 8.94
C PHE A 308 3.67 -7.82 10.24
N GLU A 309 4.86 -7.97 10.83
CA GLU A 309 5.00 -8.56 12.17
C GLU A 309 4.46 -7.63 13.28
N GLN A 310 3.62 -6.64 12.94
CA GLN A 310 2.94 -5.84 13.94
C GLN A 310 1.89 -6.71 14.61
N LYS A 311 2.35 -7.47 15.61
CA LYS A 311 1.53 -8.33 16.44
C LYS A 311 0.49 -7.52 17.20
N SER A 312 0.67 -6.21 17.36
CA SER A 312 -0.25 -5.37 18.10
C SER A 312 -0.54 -4.05 17.39
N TYR A 313 -1.82 -3.68 17.28
CA TYR A 313 -2.24 -2.36 16.80
C TYR A 313 -3.69 -2.05 17.18
N ILE A 314 -4.04 -0.76 17.18
CA ILE A 314 -5.41 -0.27 17.33
C ILE A 314 -6.11 -0.43 15.97
N LYS A 315 -7.11 -1.31 15.87
CA LYS A 315 -7.87 -1.54 14.62
C LYS A 315 -9.04 -0.56 14.45
N GLY A 316 -9.62 -0.08 15.55
CA GLY A 316 -10.68 0.93 15.47
C GLY A 316 -11.11 1.49 16.81
N LEU A 317 -11.80 2.63 16.74
CA LEU A 317 -12.41 3.35 17.85
C LEU A 317 -13.89 3.56 17.55
N TYR A 318 -14.75 3.30 18.52
CA TYR A 318 -16.18 3.58 18.48
C TYR A 318 -16.54 4.37 19.73
N ILE A 319 -17.23 5.50 19.57
CA ILE A 319 -17.66 6.38 20.64
C ILE A 319 -19.17 6.53 20.51
N GLN A 320 -19.89 6.08 21.53
CA GLN A 320 -21.32 6.24 21.58
C GLN A 320 -21.66 7.71 21.87
N SER A 321 -22.57 8.25 21.07
CA SER A 321 -23.08 9.60 21.27
C SER A 321 -23.97 9.63 22.51
N ARG A 322 -23.86 10.72 23.26
CA ARG A 322 -24.74 11.07 24.35
C ARG A 322 -25.74 12.08 23.82
N GLY A 323 -27.03 11.79 23.99
CA GLY A 323 -28.12 12.62 23.46
C GLY A 323 -28.08 14.08 23.94
N GLY A 324 -28.70 14.95 23.15
CA GLY A 324 -28.84 16.38 23.47
C GLY A 324 -27.63 17.23 23.08
N ASP A 325 -26.99 16.91 21.95
CA ASP A 325 -25.87 17.67 21.36
C ASP A 325 -24.62 17.82 22.26
N ARG A 326 -24.49 16.99 23.29
CA ARG A 326 -23.38 17.07 24.27
C ARG A 326 -22.09 16.46 23.74
N SER A 327 -22.20 15.40 22.94
CA SER A 327 -21.03 14.72 22.38
C SER A 327 -20.37 15.57 21.30
N PHE A 328 -19.06 15.79 21.45
CA PHE A 328 -18.28 16.54 20.48
C PHE A 328 -17.87 15.66 19.29
N LEU A 329 -17.48 14.41 19.55
CA LEU A 329 -17.25 13.40 18.51
C LEU A 329 -18.57 12.69 18.22
N THR A 330 -19.23 13.12 17.15
CA THR A 330 -20.47 12.51 16.62
C THR A 330 -20.25 12.07 15.18
N GLY A 331 -21.13 11.18 14.70
CA GLY A 331 -21.13 10.68 13.32
C GLY A 331 -21.47 11.75 12.28
N ASP A 332 -22.36 11.43 11.36
CA ASP A 332 -22.74 12.37 10.29
C ASP A 332 -23.26 13.69 10.89
N LYS A 333 -22.65 14.82 10.51
CA LYS A 333 -22.96 16.14 11.08
C LYS A 333 -24.41 16.59 10.84
N LEU A 334 -25.09 15.95 9.89
CA LEU A 334 -26.47 16.23 9.51
C LEU A 334 -27.49 15.50 10.40
N GLU A 335 -27.09 14.40 11.06
CA GLU A 335 -27.90 13.64 12.00
C GLU A 335 -27.22 13.64 13.37
N LYS A 336 -27.49 14.71 14.14
CA LYS A 336 -27.06 14.78 15.54
C LYS A 336 -27.62 13.58 16.30
N ASP A 337 -26.82 13.02 17.21
CA ASP A 337 -27.04 11.76 17.95
C ASP A 337 -26.55 10.44 17.30
N ARG A 338 -25.89 10.49 16.13
CA ARG A 338 -25.24 9.28 15.60
C ARG A 338 -23.89 9.00 16.26
N ASP A 339 -23.67 7.73 16.64
CA ASP A 339 -22.39 7.25 17.20
C ASP A 339 -21.22 7.51 16.23
N PHE A 340 -20.08 7.91 16.78
CA PHE A 340 -18.84 8.15 16.02
C PHE A 340 -18.01 6.87 15.96
N PHE A 341 -17.45 6.55 14.80
CA PHE A 341 -16.49 5.45 14.70
C PHE A 341 -15.45 5.68 13.60
N LEU A 342 -14.26 5.12 13.81
CA LEU A 342 -13.12 5.21 12.91
C LEU A 342 -12.33 3.90 12.95
N THR A 343 -11.89 3.42 11.79
CA THR A 343 -10.98 2.28 11.66
C THR A 343 -9.59 2.74 11.27
N PHE A 344 -8.57 2.05 11.76
CA PHE A 344 -7.17 2.39 11.51
C PHE A 344 -6.45 1.24 10.78
N SER A 345 -5.46 1.59 9.96
CA SER A 345 -4.55 0.61 9.37
C SER A 345 -3.57 0.08 10.41
N PRO A 346 -3.03 -1.14 10.27
CA PRO A 346 -1.93 -1.62 11.12
C PRO A 346 -0.77 -0.62 11.18
N SER A 347 -0.40 -0.04 10.03
CA SER A 347 0.66 0.97 9.92
C SER A 347 0.20 2.41 10.21
N MET A 348 -0.73 2.64 11.13
CA MET A 348 -1.29 3.98 11.41
C MET A 348 -0.19 4.99 11.74
N ASN A 349 0.14 5.86 10.78
CA ASN A 349 1.29 6.77 10.88
C ASN A 349 0.90 8.23 11.11
N CYS A 350 -0.35 8.63 10.87
CA CYS A 350 -0.77 10.03 10.95
C CYS A 350 -2.31 10.19 11.02
N LEU A 351 -2.78 11.21 11.76
CA LEU A 351 -4.16 11.70 11.77
C LEU A 351 -4.23 13.08 11.11
N ILE A 352 -4.95 13.20 9.99
CA ILE A 352 -5.02 14.43 9.19
C ILE A 352 -6.47 14.96 9.18
N GLY A 353 -6.63 16.27 9.30
CA GLY A 353 -7.93 16.94 9.26
C GLY A 353 -7.81 18.45 9.53
N GLY A 354 -8.84 19.22 9.16
CA GLY A 354 -8.88 20.67 9.38
C GLY A 354 -8.84 21.08 10.86
N ARG A 355 -8.70 22.38 11.13
CA ARG A 355 -8.80 22.89 12.51
C ARG A 355 -10.21 22.63 13.07
N GLY A 356 -10.31 22.24 14.34
CA GLY A 356 -11.60 22.01 15.01
C GLY A 356 -12.31 20.70 14.65
N THR A 357 -11.71 19.82 13.85
CA THR A 357 -12.33 18.53 13.47
C THR A 357 -12.21 17.42 14.53
N GLY A 358 -11.70 17.74 15.72
CA GLY A 358 -11.62 16.81 16.86
C GLY A 358 -10.47 15.81 16.89
N LYS A 359 -9.38 16.08 16.17
CA LYS A 359 -8.16 15.25 16.20
C LYS A 359 -7.59 15.04 17.61
N SER A 360 -7.43 16.12 18.39
CA SER A 360 -6.91 16.03 19.76
C SER A 360 -7.86 15.25 20.67
N THR A 361 -9.17 15.50 20.56
CA THR A 361 -10.18 14.76 21.31
C THR A 361 -10.18 13.27 20.99
N LEU A 362 -9.94 12.89 19.73
CA LEU A 362 -9.81 11.49 19.33
C LEU A 362 -8.59 10.84 20.00
N ILE A 363 -7.45 11.53 20.04
CA ILE A 363 -6.23 11.07 20.72
C ILE A 363 -6.48 10.95 22.23
N ASP A 364 -7.10 11.95 22.85
CA ASP A 364 -7.45 11.95 24.27
C ASP A 364 -8.38 10.78 24.62
N MET A 365 -9.37 10.49 23.77
CA MET A 365 -10.28 9.36 23.97
C MET A 365 -9.54 8.02 23.83
N LEU A 366 -8.68 7.86 22.82
CA LEU A 366 -7.84 6.66 22.65
C LEU A 366 -6.93 6.45 23.87
N GLN A 367 -6.26 7.51 24.31
CA GLN A 367 -5.41 7.49 25.49
C GLN A 367 -6.21 7.04 26.71
N PHE A 368 -7.37 7.66 26.97
CA PHE A 368 -8.21 7.30 28.11
C PHE A 368 -8.74 5.86 28.05
N VAL A 369 -9.14 5.37 26.87
CA VAL A 369 -9.62 3.98 26.71
C VAL A 369 -8.51 2.94 26.87
N LEU A 370 -7.26 3.27 26.53
CA LEU A 370 -6.14 2.34 26.62
C LEU A 370 -5.41 2.38 27.97
N SER A 371 -5.26 3.57 28.57
CA SER A 371 -4.49 3.76 29.81
C SER A 371 -5.34 4.04 31.04
N GLN A 372 -6.60 4.46 30.85
CA GLN A 372 -7.48 5.04 31.89
C GLN A 372 -6.87 6.27 32.58
N ASP A 373 -5.81 6.84 32.02
CA ASP A 373 -5.12 7.99 32.58
C ASP A 373 -5.77 9.29 32.13
N CYS A 374 -5.94 10.22 33.06
CA CYS A 374 -6.52 11.52 32.79
C CYS A 374 -5.89 12.56 33.73
N ASP A 375 -5.08 13.46 33.18
CA ASP A 375 -4.29 14.40 33.94
C ASP A 375 -5.12 15.52 34.61
N LYS A 376 -6.31 15.81 34.09
CA LYS A 376 -7.13 16.96 34.51
C LYS A 376 -8.62 16.63 34.63
N GLN A 377 -9.25 17.17 35.67
CA GLN A 377 -10.70 17.05 35.87
C GLN A 377 -11.52 17.57 34.68
N SER A 378 -11.15 18.73 34.12
CA SER A 378 -11.86 19.30 32.98
C SER A 378 -11.79 18.41 31.73
N LYS A 379 -10.66 17.71 31.53
CA LYS A 379 -10.51 16.70 30.47
C LYS A 379 -11.42 15.51 30.73
N LEU A 380 -11.49 15.02 31.98
CA LEU A 380 -12.39 13.94 32.36
C LEU A 380 -13.87 14.31 32.12
N GLU A 381 -14.29 15.48 32.58
CA GLU A 381 -15.64 16.02 32.38
C GLU A 381 -15.98 16.11 30.89
N PHE A 382 -15.05 16.65 30.09
CA PHE A 382 -15.21 16.76 28.65
C PHE A 382 -15.34 15.39 27.96
N LEU A 383 -14.51 14.41 28.32
CA LEU A 383 -14.63 13.04 27.81
C LEU A 383 -15.99 12.44 28.19
N CYS A 384 -16.45 12.65 29.42
CA CYS A 384 -17.74 12.13 29.92
C CYS A 384 -18.98 12.75 29.26
N ASN A 385 -18.84 13.81 28.45
CA ASN A 385 -19.91 14.27 27.55
C ASN A 385 -20.21 13.26 26.41
N HIS A 386 -19.42 12.20 26.28
CA HIS A 386 -19.67 11.04 25.44
C HIS A 386 -20.17 9.88 26.30
N ALA A 387 -20.86 8.90 25.71
CA ALA A 387 -21.32 7.70 26.40
C ALA A 387 -20.22 6.62 26.40
N ASN A 388 -20.51 5.36 26.11
CA ASN A 388 -19.49 4.31 26.13
C ASN A 388 -18.50 4.47 24.97
N ALA A 389 -17.21 4.27 25.25
CA ALA A 389 -16.15 4.21 24.25
C ALA A 389 -15.61 2.79 24.13
N PHE A 390 -15.29 2.37 22.91
CA PHE A 390 -14.80 1.03 22.59
C PHE A 390 -13.59 1.12 21.67
N VAL A 391 -12.52 0.41 22.01
CA VAL A 391 -11.37 0.21 21.13
C VAL A 391 -11.30 -1.25 20.71
N LEU A 392 -11.26 -1.49 19.40
CA LEU A 392 -10.91 -2.79 18.83
C LEU A 392 -9.39 -2.83 18.68
N TYR A 393 -8.73 -3.72 19.41
CA TYR A 393 -7.29 -3.88 19.47
C TYR A 393 -6.90 -5.27 18.98
N VAL A 394 -5.85 -5.37 18.16
CA VAL A 394 -5.24 -6.64 17.78
C VAL A 394 -4.01 -6.86 18.64
N LEU A 395 -3.84 -8.07 19.17
CA LEU A 395 -2.68 -8.49 19.96
C LEU A 395 -2.39 -9.97 19.67
N GLU A 396 -1.22 -10.24 19.09
CA GLU A 396 -0.73 -11.57 18.69
C GLU A 396 -1.79 -12.32 17.85
N ASP A 397 -2.32 -11.67 16.82
CA ASP A 397 -3.37 -12.17 15.90
C ASP A 397 -4.75 -12.43 16.54
N ALA A 398 -4.91 -12.11 17.83
CA ALA A 398 -6.20 -12.14 18.51
C ALA A 398 -6.79 -10.73 18.63
N GLU A 399 -8.09 -10.62 18.43
CA GLU A 399 -8.81 -9.36 18.57
C GLU A 399 -9.43 -9.22 19.97
N TYR A 400 -9.36 -8.01 20.52
CA TYR A 400 -9.89 -7.63 21.81
C TYR A 400 -10.71 -6.34 21.69
N ILE A 401 -11.87 -6.30 22.35
CA ILE A 401 -12.64 -5.07 22.53
C ILE A 401 -12.43 -4.57 23.95
N ILE A 402 -11.87 -3.37 24.07
CA ILE A 402 -11.72 -2.64 25.33
C ILE A 402 -12.90 -1.67 25.41
N GLU A 403 -13.80 -1.90 26.34
CA GLU A 403 -14.96 -1.05 26.64
C GLU A 403 -14.65 -0.20 27.87
N VAL A 404 -14.83 1.12 27.76
CA VAL A 404 -14.86 2.04 28.90
C VAL A 404 -16.23 2.73 28.95
N SER A 405 -16.93 2.52 30.05
CA SER A 405 -18.22 3.18 30.33
C SER A 405 -17.97 4.56 30.92
N LEU A 406 -18.37 5.63 30.22
CA LEU A 406 -18.22 6.99 30.72
C LEU A 406 -19.47 7.41 31.50
N PRO A 407 -19.34 7.84 32.77
CA PRO A 407 -20.49 8.23 33.59
C PRO A 407 -21.16 9.51 33.06
N ASP A 408 -22.47 9.65 33.30
CA ASP A 408 -23.22 10.89 32.98
C ASP A 408 -23.31 11.79 34.20
N VAL A 409 -22.74 12.99 34.17
CA VAL A 409 -22.90 13.94 35.27
C VAL A 409 -24.38 14.31 35.49
N LEU A 410 -25.19 14.32 34.42
CA LEU A 410 -26.62 14.66 34.51
C LEU A 410 -27.51 13.50 34.98
N GLN A 411 -27.00 12.27 35.06
CA GLN A 411 -27.74 11.19 35.69
C GLN A 411 -27.72 11.37 37.21
N GLU A 412 -28.79 10.95 37.88
CA GLU A 412 -28.89 10.90 39.36
C GLU A 412 -28.72 12.25 40.10
N ASN A 413 -28.87 13.40 39.44
CA ASN A 413 -28.73 14.75 40.02
C ASN A 413 -27.42 14.93 40.80
N LYS A 414 -26.29 14.44 40.26
CA LYS A 414 -24.98 14.68 40.87
C LYS A 414 -24.41 16.01 40.39
N ASP A 415 -23.82 16.75 41.33
CA ASP A 415 -23.28 18.09 41.06
C ASP A 415 -21.82 18.05 40.59
N ASN A 416 -21.13 16.92 40.78
CA ASN A 416 -19.71 16.77 40.42
C ASN A 416 -19.39 15.38 39.86
N ILE A 417 -18.57 15.34 38.79
CA ILE A 417 -18.12 14.11 38.15
C ILE A 417 -17.43 13.14 39.13
N LEU A 418 -16.71 13.65 40.14
CA LEU A 418 -15.93 12.86 41.09
C LEU A 418 -16.79 12.03 42.03
N GLN A 419 -18.09 12.29 42.11
CA GLN A 419 -19.04 11.42 42.81
C GLN A 419 -19.16 10.05 42.15
N TYR A 420 -18.98 9.98 40.82
CA TYR A 420 -18.90 8.71 40.09
C TYR A 420 -17.57 7.98 40.31
N TYR A 421 -16.60 8.63 40.96
CA TYR A 421 -15.30 8.07 41.30
C TYR A 421 -15.15 7.87 42.82
N GLY A 422 -16.28 7.69 43.49
CA GLY A 422 -16.33 7.27 44.88
C GLY A 422 -16.21 8.37 45.92
N GLN A 423 -16.11 9.65 45.51
CA GLN A 423 -16.12 10.79 46.44
C GLN A 423 -17.55 11.20 46.81
N ASN A 424 -17.71 11.83 47.98
CA ASN A 424 -18.99 12.35 48.47
C ASN A 424 -20.21 11.40 48.32
N ARG A 425 -20.05 10.13 48.66
CA ARG A 425 -21.11 9.10 48.48
C ARG A 425 -22.39 9.40 49.25
N GLU A 426 -22.30 10.18 50.32
CA GLU A 426 -23.43 10.57 51.17
C GLU A 426 -24.06 11.91 50.76
N ASN A 427 -23.63 12.53 49.65
CA ASN A 427 -24.14 13.81 49.16
C ASN A 427 -24.13 14.93 50.23
N ARG A 428 -23.02 15.05 50.96
CA ARG A 428 -22.86 16.10 51.98
C ARG A 428 -22.69 17.47 51.30
N TYR A 429 -23.44 18.46 51.79
CA TYR A 429 -23.32 19.84 51.35
C TYR A 429 -21.95 20.42 51.71
N GLY A 430 -21.33 21.16 50.78
CA GLY A 430 -20.01 21.78 50.99
C GLY A 430 -18.82 20.81 50.98
N TYR A 431 -18.99 19.58 50.49
CA TYR A 431 -17.90 18.60 50.40
C TYR A 431 -16.77 19.09 49.47
N PRO A 432 -15.49 19.12 49.91
CA PRO A 432 -14.37 19.49 49.06
C PRO A 432 -13.99 18.32 48.13
N TYR A 433 -14.07 18.54 46.82
CA TYR A 433 -13.65 17.57 45.83
C TYR A 433 -12.17 17.75 45.47
N ASN A 434 -11.42 16.65 45.46
CA ASN A 434 -10.00 16.67 45.12
C ASN A 434 -9.73 15.75 43.93
N TYR A 435 -9.27 16.32 42.82
CA TYR A 435 -8.88 15.53 41.65
C TYR A 435 -7.54 14.82 41.88
N ASN A 436 -7.47 13.52 41.59
CA ASN A 436 -6.24 12.73 41.65
C ASN A 436 -6.24 11.72 40.50
N SER A 437 -5.29 11.84 39.57
CA SER A 437 -5.26 11.02 38.34
C SER A 437 -5.19 9.52 38.65
N ASP A 438 -4.35 9.11 39.62
CA ASP A 438 -4.16 7.70 39.96
C ASP A 438 -5.45 7.07 40.51
N SER A 439 -6.15 7.78 41.38
CA SER A 439 -7.48 7.37 41.89
C SER A 439 -8.49 7.21 40.76
N ILE A 440 -8.53 8.16 39.81
CA ILE A 440 -9.43 8.08 38.65
C ILE A 440 -9.07 6.88 37.77
N LYS A 441 -7.78 6.67 37.51
CA LYS A 441 -7.28 5.56 36.71
C LYS A 441 -7.63 4.21 37.33
N GLU A 442 -7.35 4.02 38.62
CA GLU A 442 -7.68 2.78 39.34
C GLU A 442 -9.19 2.52 39.40
N TRP A 443 -9.98 3.55 39.65
CA TRP A 443 -11.43 3.44 39.69
C TRP A 443 -12.02 3.13 38.31
N THR A 444 -11.60 3.86 37.26
CA THR A 444 -12.02 3.60 35.88
C THR A 444 -11.62 2.20 35.45
N ARG A 445 -10.38 1.81 35.73
CA ARG A 445 -9.87 0.48 35.41
C ARG A 445 -10.68 -0.60 36.11
N SER A 446 -11.03 -0.44 37.39
CA SER A 446 -11.76 -1.45 38.17
C SER A 446 -13.26 -1.50 37.84
N GLN A 447 -13.95 -0.36 37.85
CA GLN A 447 -15.42 -0.28 37.78
C GLN A 447 -15.97 -0.08 36.36
N TYR A 448 -15.26 0.67 35.52
CA TYR A 448 -15.80 1.14 34.24
C TYR A 448 -15.17 0.50 33.00
N THR A 449 -14.10 -0.28 33.18
CA THR A 449 -13.39 -0.92 32.07
C THR A 449 -13.69 -2.42 32.01
N LYS A 450 -14.03 -2.91 30.81
CA LYS A 450 -14.21 -4.33 30.50
C LYS A 450 -13.43 -4.67 29.23
N VAL A 451 -12.85 -5.87 29.19
CA VAL A 451 -12.11 -6.35 28.02
C VAL A 451 -12.68 -7.67 27.57
N TYR A 452 -13.00 -7.77 26.28
CA TYR A 452 -13.57 -8.96 25.66
C TYR A 452 -12.65 -9.48 24.57
N LYS A 453 -12.29 -10.76 24.62
CA LYS A 453 -11.63 -11.44 23.50
C LYS A 453 -12.68 -11.84 22.47
N VAL A 454 -12.38 -11.60 21.19
CA VAL A 454 -13.23 -12.00 20.07
C VAL A 454 -12.91 -13.45 19.68
N GLU A 455 -13.94 -14.30 19.65
CA GLU A 455 -13.83 -15.71 19.25
C GLU A 455 -14.91 -15.99 18.20
N GLY A 456 -14.60 -15.65 16.94
CA GLY A 456 -15.54 -15.70 15.82
C GLY A 456 -16.71 -14.72 16.00
N LYS A 457 -17.90 -15.21 16.36
CA LYS A 457 -19.10 -14.39 16.61
C LYS A 457 -19.39 -14.18 18.11
N PHE A 458 -18.50 -14.66 18.98
CA PHE A 458 -18.65 -14.62 20.43
C PHE A 458 -17.63 -13.66 21.07
N PHE A 459 -18.01 -13.07 22.20
CA PHE A 459 -17.19 -12.11 22.95
C PHE A 459 -17.04 -12.63 24.38
N LYS A 460 -15.82 -13.05 24.73
CA LYS A 460 -15.51 -13.62 26.04
C LYS A 460 -14.86 -12.57 26.93
N LEU A 461 -15.48 -12.27 28.07
CA LEU A 461 -14.87 -11.39 29.07
C LEU A 461 -13.55 -12.02 29.56
N VAL A 462 -12.47 -11.26 29.55
CA VAL A 462 -11.13 -11.69 29.98
C VAL A 462 -10.60 -10.79 31.08
N ASP A 463 -9.54 -11.25 31.74
CA ASP A 463 -8.79 -10.42 32.67
C ASP A 463 -8.16 -9.24 31.92
N LYS A 464 -8.66 -8.04 32.23
CA LYS A 464 -8.21 -6.77 31.64
C LYS A 464 -6.79 -6.40 32.02
N THR A 465 -6.25 -6.90 33.13
CA THR A 465 -4.96 -6.49 33.68
C THR A 465 -3.84 -6.76 32.68
N ARG A 466 -3.74 -8.03 32.26
CA ARG A 466 -2.73 -8.51 31.30
C ARG A 466 -2.83 -7.86 29.93
N ILE A 467 -4.04 -7.61 29.45
CA ILE A 467 -4.25 -7.03 28.11
C ILE A 467 -3.88 -5.56 28.09
N LEU A 468 -4.38 -4.78 29.06
CA LEU A 468 -4.08 -3.35 29.15
C LEU A 468 -2.58 -3.07 29.37
N GLU A 469 -1.89 -3.90 30.16
CA GLU A 469 -0.42 -3.80 30.31
C GLU A 469 0.32 -3.99 28.98
N LYS A 470 -0.08 -5.00 28.18
CA LYS A 470 0.50 -5.23 26.86
C LYS A 470 0.20 -4.11 25.87
N CYS A 471 -0.99 -3.50 25.93
CA CYS A 471 -1.33 -2.32 25.12
C CYS A 471 -0.43 -1.12 25.48
N LEU A 472 -0.13 -0.91 26.76
CA LEU A 472 0.67 0.21 27.24
C LEU A 472 2.17 0.07 26.94
N ILE A 473 2.72 -1.15 27.01
CA ILE A 473 4.13 -1.42 26.71
C ILE A 473 4.42 -1.26 25.20
N GLY A 474 3.42 -1.42 24.32
CA GLY A 474 3.56 -1.26 22.87
C GLY A 474 3.38 0.18 22.36
N ASP A 475 2.46 0.97 22.93
CA ASP A 475 1.93 2.18 22.28
C ASP A 475 2.25 3.52 22.98
N ILE A 476 2.84 3.53 24.18
CA ILE A 476 3.37 4.76 24.81
C ILE A 476 4.52 5.36 23.98
N LEU A 477 5.29 4.51 23.28
CA LEU A 477 6.29 4.93 22.29
C LEU A 477 5.66 5.53 21.03
N LEU A 478 4.47 5.07 20.61
CA LEU A 478 3.79 5.55 19.39
C LEU A 478 3.17 6.94 19.59
N MET A 479 2.54 7.17 20.76
CA MET A 479 1.88 8.45 21.06
C MET A 479 2.90 9.58 21.31
N SER A 480 4.00 9.30 22.01
CA SER A 480 5.10 10.27 22.16
C SER A 480 5.80 10.58 20.83
N TRP A 481 5.87 9.62 19.90
CA TRP A 481 6.39 9.83 18.55
C TRP A 481 5.46 10.68 17.66
N LEU A 482 4.14 10.48 17.76
CA LEU A 482 3.13 11.20 16.98
C LEU A 482 3.11 12.70 17.33
N GLU A 483 3.25 13.05 18.61
CA GLU A 483 3.36 14.45 19.06
C GLU A 483 4.63 15.14 18.49
N GLN A 484 5.80 14.49 18.60
CA GLN A 484 7.06 15.07 18.11
C GLN A 484 7.12 15.25 16.58
N ARG A 485 6.44 14.39 15.81
CA ARG A 485 6.45 14.47 14.33
C ARG A 485 5.55 15.59 13.80
N MET A 486 4.49 15.95 14.52
CA MET A 486 3.64 17.10 14.14
C MET A 486 4.39 18.42 14.27
N GLU A 487 5.23 18.58 15.30
CA GLU A 487 6.07 19.78 15.47
C GLU A 487 7.13 19.90 14.37
N LYS A 488 7.83 18.81 14.02
CA LYS A 488 8.87 18.82 12.98
C LYS A 488 8.34 19.00 11.55
N LYS A 489 7.15 18.45 11.22
CA LYS A 489 6.58 18.62 9.87
C LYS A 489 6.13 20.06 9.60
N LEU A 490 5.69 20.81 10.61
CA LEU A 490 5.30 22.21 10.45
C LEU A 490 6.50 23.14 10.20
N GLN A 491 7.69 22.82 10.73
CA GLN A 491 8.92 23.58 10.45
C GLN A 491 9.49 23.34 9.04
N ASN A 492 9.25 22.17 8.44
CA ASN A 492 9.81 21.82 7.12
C ASN A 492 8.86 22.13 5.94
N LEU A 493 7.63 22.55 6.19
CA LEU A 493 6.64 22.89 5.14
C LEU A 493 6.64 24.37 4.73
N PHE A 494 7.33 25.23 5.50
CA PHE A 494 7.60 26.61 5.14
C PHE A 494 9.04 26.97 5.51
N PRO A 495 10.04 26.66 4.65
CA PRO A 495 11.27 27.41 4.71
C PRO A 495 10.94 28.85 4.29
N THR A 496 11.18 29.82 5.18
CA THR A 496 11.29 31.23 4.80
C THR A 496 12.28 31.42 3.66
#